data_AF-A0A932Z0H3-F1
#
_entry.id   AF-A0A932Z0H3-F1
#
_cell.length_a   1.000
_cell.length_b   1.000
_cell.length_c   1.000
_cell.angle_alpha   90.00
_cell.angle_beta   90.00
_cell.angle_gamma   90.00
#
_symmetry.space_group_name_H-M   'P 1'
#
loop_
_entity.id
_entity.type
_entity.pdbx_description
1 polymer ?
#
loop_
_entity_poly.entity_id
_entity_poly.type
_entity_poly.pdbx_seq_one_letter_code
_entity_poly.pdbx_strand_id
1 'polypeptide(L)' 'MQGYCVKCKTKREIKGAKSITMKNGRPATQGTCPVCGTKMFRIGKS' A
#
# COMPACT_ATOMS: atom_id res chain seq x y z
N MET A 1 -2.71 -2.76 -9.07
CA MET A 1 -3.19 -1.93 -7.92
C MET A 1 -2.08 -0.94 -7.55
N GLN A 2 -2.31 0.37 -7.70
CA GLN A 2 -1.26 1.39 -7.52
C GLN A 2 -1.30 1.98 -6.10
N GLY A 3 -0.17 2.08 -5.44
CA GLY A 3 0.03 2.75 -4.15
C GLY A 3 0.90 3.99 -4.32
N TYR A 4 0.74 4.96 -3.43
CA TYR A 4 1.62 6.11 -3.40
C TYR A 4 2.83 5.82 -2.52
N CYS A 5 4.03 5.87 -3.10
CA CYS A 5 5.25 5.73 -2.35
C CYS A 5 5.66 7.08 -1.76
N VAL A 6 5.63 7.21 -0.44
CA VAL A 6 6.07 8.45 0.23
C VAL A 6 7.56 8.72 0.04
N LYS A 7 8.40 7.67 -0.06
CA LYS A 7 9.84 7.84 -0.36
C LYS A 7 10.09 8.30 -1.79
N CYS A 8 9.45 7.63 -2.76
CA CYS A 8 9.65 7.96 -4.17
C CYS A 8 8.74 9.09 -4.66
N LYS A 9 7.87 9.64 -3.79
CA LYS A 9 6.84 10.65 -4.08
C LYS A 9 6.06 10.41 -5.38
N THR A 10 5.85 9.14 -5.71
CA THR A 10 5.27 8.70 -6.99
C THR A 10 4.24 7.61 -6.76
N LYS A 11 3.21 7.58 -7.61
CA LYS A 11 2.26 6.46 -7.67
C LYS A 11 2.93 5.31 -8.41
N ARG A 12 2.99 4.14 -7.78
CA ARG A 12 3.61 2.93 -8.34
C ARG A 12 2.79 1.71 -8.00
N GLU A 13 2.99 0.62 -8.71
CA GLU A 13 2.34 -0.63 -8.35
C GLU A 13 2.87 -1.17 -7.02
N ILE A 14 1.94 -1.62 -6.17
CA ILE A 14 2.27 -2.26 -4.91
C ILE A 14 2.67 -3.71 -5.21
N LYS A 15 3.93 -4.05 -4.96
CA LYS A 15 4.42 -5.43 -5.07
C LYS A 15 3.99 -6.19 -3.82
N GLY A 16 3.38 -7.36 -4.01
CA GLY A 16 2.87 -8.17 -2.89
C GLY A 16 1.68 -7.52 -2.17
N ALA A 17 0.78 -6.89 -2.92
CA ALA A 17 -0.46 -6.33 -2.40
C ALA A 17 -1.28 -7.40 -1.66
N LYS A 18 -1.47 -7.22 -0.35
CA LYS A 18 -2.28 -8.05 0.54
C LYS A 18 -3.37 -7.20 1.16
N SER A 19 -4.60 -7.65 1.05
CA SER A 19 -5.73 -7.06 1.76
C SER A 19 -5.61 -7.40 3.25
N ILE A 20 -5.48 -6.38 4.08
CA ILE A 20 -5.46 -6.47 5.53
C ILE A 20 -6.61 -5.64 6.11
N THR A 21 -7.27 -6.14 7.14
CA THR A 21 -8.22 -5.35 7.91
C THR A 21 -7.45 -4.68 9.03
N MET A 22 -7.42 -3.35 9.06
CA MET A 22 -6.75 -2.64 10.14
C MET A 22 -7.53 -2.80 11.47
N LYS A 23 -6.88 -2.55 12.60
CA LYS A 23 -7.46 -2.67 13.97
C LYS A 23 -8.77 -1.88 14.16
N ASN A 24 -8.97 -0.85 13.35
CA ASN A 24 -10.11 0.04 13.28
C ASN A 24 -11.20 -0.43 12.28
N GLY A 25 -11.15 -1.69 11.85
CA GLY A 25 -12.19 -2.35 11.03
C GLY A 25 -12.19 -1.98 9.55
N ARG A 26 -11.30 -1.08 9.12
CA ARG A 26 -11.25 -0.61 7.73
C ARG A 26 -10.41 -1.54 6.85
N PRO A 27 -10.88 -1.90 5.65
CA PRO A 27 -10.08 -2.65 4.69
C PRO A 27 -8.95 -1.76 4.16
N ALA A 28 -7.74 -2.29 4.22
CA ALA A 28 -6.56 -1.66 3.64
C ALA A 28 -5.79 -2.69 2.81
N THR A 29 -5.03 -2.20 1.84
CA THR A 29 -4.08 -3.02 1.08
C THR A 29 -2.69 -2.67 1.57
N GLN A 30 -1.99 -3.63 2.15
CA GLN A 30 -0.58 -3.53 2.48
C GLN A 30 0.24 -4.13 1.35
N GLY A 31 1.41 -3.57 1.07
CA GLY A 31 2.43 -4.26 0.28
C GLY A 31 3.73 -3.47 0.27
N THR A 32 4.51 -3.59 -0.79
CA THR A 32 5.89 -3.09 -0.80
C THR A 32 6.21 -2.34 -2.09
N CYS A 33 7.05 -1.31 -1.98
CA CYS A 33 7.59 -0.61 -3.14
C CYS A 33 8.59 -1.49 -3.89
N PRO A 34 8.41 -1.72 -5.20
CA PRO A 34 9.40 -2.47 -5.98
C PRO A 34 10.72 -1.73 -6.18
N VAL A 35 10.77 -0.40 -5.97
CA VAL A 35 11.96 0.43 -6.20
C VAL A 35 12.76 0.64 -4.92
N CYS A 36 12.10 1.13 -3.86
CA CYS A 36 12.79 1.49 -2.62
C CYS A 36 12.59 0.48 -1.48
N GLY A 37 11.91 -0.64 -1.74
CA GLY A 37 11.63 -1.70 -0.76
C GLY A 37 10.76 -1.29 0.42
N THR A 38 10.25 -0.05 0.44
CA THR A 38 9.52 0.49 1.60
C THR A 38 8.10 -0.05 1.64
N LYS A 39 7.63 -0.44 2.82
CA LYS A 39 6.24 -0.88 3.03
C LYS A 39 5.29 0.26 2.67
N MET A 40 4.33 -0.04 1.81
CA MET A 40 3.26 0.86 1.42
C MET A 40 1.93 0.32 1.92
N PHE A 41 1.06 1.25 2.29
CA PHE A 41 -0.30 0.95 2.70
C PHE A 41 -1.23 1.83 1.88
N ARG A 42 -2.23 1.23 1.25
CA ARG A 42 -3.32 1.91 0.58
C ARG A 42 -4.59 1.59 1.33
N ILE A 43 -5.11 2.55 2.08
CA ILE A 43 -6.41 2.40 2.74
C ILE A 43 -7.47 2.44 1.63
N GLY A 44 -8.25 1.38 1.51
CA GLY A 44 -9.42 1.37 0.65
C GLY A 44 -10.51 2.21 1.31
N LYS A 45 -11.19 3.06 0.55
CA LYS A 45 -12.50 3.56 0.99
C LYS A 45 -13.47 2.38 0.94
N SER A 46 -14.25 2.23 2.00
CA SER A 46 -15.42 1.34 2.07
C SER A 46 -16.29 1.48 0.83
#